data_AF-A0A7Y9DLQ4-F1
#
_entry.id   AF-A0A7Y9DLQ4-F1
#
_cell.length_a   1.000
_cell.length_b   1.000
_cell.length_c   1.000
_cell.angle_alpha   90.00
_cell.angle_beta   90.00
_cell.angle_gamma   90.00
#
_symmetry.space_group_name_H-M   'P 1'
#
loop_
_entity.id
_entity.type
_entity.pdbx_description
1 polymer ?
#
loop_
_entity_poly.entity_id
_entity_poly.type
_entity_poly.pdbx_seq_one_letter_code
_entity_poly.pdbx_strand_id
1 'polypeptide(L)'
;MSRSPMSRRAAVALAVAGLTACSADPPAPASPAATTPTTLSWTDTHLTGSDGSLTWDVVVPRAAGAPIADELNRRVTASAQDVVDAARATVQAGDPPRTLTGQGTVTTDDGRTAQVLLEVVDSTEGTAHPTTTVASTVLDVQRARPLTLDLVFTDPPAAFTQLAPVVEDLAAAQGEPVTTPEGLTPEEANWATWQSGPEGIAFSFQDYQLGGHGVRRYVVPWEQVEPLLTAEARELLAPA
;
A
#
# COMPACT_ATOMS: atom_id res chain seq x y z
N MET A 1 -43.97 42.80 22.35
CA MET A 1 -45.45 42.76 22.34
C MET A 1 -45.91 42.13 21.04
N SER A 2 -46.72 41.06 21.11
CA SER A 2 -47.87 40.69 20.24
C SER A 2 -47.75 40.89 18.71
N ARG A 3 -48.19 40.00 17.81
CA ARG A 3 -49.16 38.90 17.85
C ARG A 3 -49.15 38.23 16.47
N SER A 4 -49.32 36.91 16.41
CA SER A 4 -49.93 36.27 15.24
C SER A 4 -51.43 36.64 15.16
N PRO A 5 -52.04 36.53 13.97
CA PRO A 5 -53.40 36.01 13.91
C PRO A 5 -53.60 34.90 12.88
N MET A 6 -54.58 34.07 13.24
CA MET A 6 -55.08 32.86 12.60
C MET A 6 -55.91 33.10 11.32
N SER A 7 -55.78 32.14 10.40
CA SER A 7 -56.83 31.34 9.76
C SER A 7 -57.97 31.99 8.95
N ARG A 8 -58.12 31.52 7.70
CA ARG A 8 -59.44 31.19 7.13
C ARG A 8 -59.39 29.83 6.44
N ARG A 9 -60.33 28.97 6.86
CA ARG A 9 -60.70 27.70 6.25
C ARG A 9 -61.50 27.95 4.96
N ALA A 10 -61.33 27.08 3.97
CA ALA A 10 -62.37 26.73 3.01
C ALA A 10 -62.32 25.22 2.80
N ALA A 11 -63.46 24.57 3.03
CA ALA A 11 -63.69 23.16 2.79
C ALA A 11 -64.15 22.97 1.33
N VAL A 12 -63.66 21.92 0.68
CA VAL A 12 -64.27 21.34 -0.53
C VAL A 12 -64.41 19.85 -0.28
N ALA A 13 -65.60 19.34 -0.57
CA ALA A 13 -66.03 17.97 -0.35
C ALA A 13 -65.94 17.13 -1.64
N LEU A 14 -65.78 15.81 -1.41
CA LEU A 14 -66.13 14.65 -2.25
C LEU A 14 -65.50 14.47 -3.64
N ALA A 15 -64.77 13.35 -3.78
CA ALA A 15 -65.22 12.23 -4.61
C ALA A 15 -64.45 10.95 -4.22
N VAL A 16 -65.16 9.93 -3.75
CA VAL A 16 -64.64 8.57 -3.57
C VAL A 16 -64.80 7.85 -4.90
N ALA A 17 -63.69 7.57 -5.58
CA ALA A 17 -63.63 6.64 -6.69
C ALA A 17 -62.90 5.38 -6.22
N GLY A 18 -63.64 4.28 -6.08
CA GLY A 18 -63.06 2.97 -5.83
C GLY A 18 -62.31 2.49 -7.06
N LEU A 19 -61.00 2.30 -6.91
CA LEU A 19 -60.17 1.57 -7.86
C LEU A 19 -59.70 0.30 -7.15
N THR A 20 -60.24 -0.83 -7.58
CA THR A 20 -59.76 -2.16 -7.24
C THR A 20 -58.36 -2.29 -7.84
N ALA A 21 -57.32 -2.10 -7.04
CA ALA A 21 -55.95 -2.36 -7.45
C ALA A 21 -55.73 -3.88 -7.49
N CYS A 22 -55.42 -4.40 -8.68
CA CYS A 22 -54.82 -5.72 -8.81
C CYS A 22 -53.47 -5.69 -8.09
N SER A 23 -53.30 -6.52 -7.05
CA SER A 23 -51.99 -6.76 -6.44
C SER A 23 -51.07 -7.37 -7.49
N ALA A 24 -50.11 -6.58 -7.98
CA ALA A 24 -48.94 -7.08 -8.67
C ALA A 24 -47.90 -7.48 -7.62
N ASP A 25 -47.36 -8.69 -7.74
CA ASP A 25 -46.25 -9.13 -6.88
C ASP A 25 -45.06 -8.17 -7.00
N PRO A 26 -44.35 -7.87 -5.90
CA PRO A 26 -43.12 -7.10 -5.96
C PRO A 26 -42.10 -7.85 -6.83
N PRO A 27 -41.34 -7.16 -7.70
CA PRO A 27 -40.30 -7.79 -8.49
C PRO A 27 -39.27 -8.41 -7.53
N ALA A 28 -38.93 -9.68 -7.78
CA ALA A 28 -37.88 -10.37 -7.05
C ALA A 28 -36.59 -9.53 -7.06
N PRO A 29 -35.86 -9.40 -5.94
CA PRO A 29 -34.60 -8.70 -5.92
C PRO A 29 -33.67 -9.35 -6.96
N ALA A 30 -33.07 -8.52 -7.81
CA ALA A 30 -32.07 -8.99 -8.78
C ALA A 30 -30.97 -9.73 -8.01
N SER A 31 -30.69 -10.97 -8.40
CA SER A 31 -29.50 -11.67 -7.92
C SER A 31 -28.28 -10.76 -8.15
N PRO A 32 -27.37 -10.62 -7.17
CA PRO A 32 -26.11 -9.93 -7.42
C PRO A 32 -25.45 -10.61 -8.62
N ALA A 33 -25.07 -9.80 -9.61
CA ALA A 33 -24.29 -10.29 -10.74
C ALA A 33 -23.05 -10.98 -10.17
N ALA A 34 -22.80 -12.22 -10.60
CA ALA A 34 -21.58 -12.93 -10.23
C ALA A 34 -20.38 -12.09 -10.69
N THR A 35 -19.67 -11.49 -9.74
CA THR A 35 -18.40 -10.81 -10.01
C THR A 35 -17.46 -11.87 -10.56
N THR A 36 -17.12 -11.76 -11.84
CA THR A 36 -16.12 -12.66 -12.43
C THR A 36 -14.85 -12.53 -11.60
N PRO A 37 -14.22 -13.63 -11.16
CA PRO A 37 -12.95 -13.55 -10.44
C PRO A 37 -12.00 -12.73 -11.29
N THR A 38 -11.57 -11.59 -10.72
CA THR A 38 -10.75 -10.62 -11.40
C THR A 38 -9.32 -11.08 -11.25
N THR A 39 -8.88 -12.00 -12.12
CA THR A 39 -7.52 -12.50 -12.08
C THR A 39 -6.60 -11.50 -12.76
N LEU A 40 -5.63 -10.99 -12.00
CA LEU A 40 -4.54 -10.20 -12.55
C LEU A 40 -3.57 -11.11 -13.30
N SER A 41 -3.09 -10.63 -14.44
CA SER A 41 -1.95 -11.22 -15.15
C SER A 41 -0.77 -10.27 -15.08
N TRP A 42 0.42 -10.81 -14.81
CA TRP A 42 1.63 -10.02 -14.61
C TRP A 42 2.64 -10.25 -15.73
N THR A 43 3.28 -9.16 -16.14
CA THR A 43 4.40 -9.13 -17.09
C THR A 43 5.43 -8.14 -16.57
N ASP A 44 6.65 -8.19 -17.06
CA ASP A 44 7.67 -7.22 -16.68
C ASP A 44 7.81 -6.12 -17.73
N THR A 45 8.07 -4.89 -17.27
CA THR A 45 8.50 -3.79 -18.12
C THR A 45 9.73 -3.13 -17.52
N HIS A 46 10.56 -2.54 -18.37
CA HIS A 46 11.79 -1.88 -17.95
C HIS A 46 11.57 -0.35 -17.89
N LEU A 47 11.92 0.26 -16.77
CA LEU A 47 12.14 1.69 -16.64
C LEU A 47 13.63 1.94 -16.86
N THR A 48 13.99 2.42 -18.06
CA THR A 48 15.39 2.65 -18.44
C THR A 48 15.65 4.10 -18.79
N GLY A 49 16.91 4.54 -18.63
CA GLY A 49 17.34 5.86 -19.05
C GLY A 49 18.73 6.24 -18.57
N SER A 50 19.09 7.50 -18.81
CA SER A 50 20.36 8.08 -18.40
C SER A 50 20.24 9.59 -18.18
N ASP A 51 21.00 10.13 -17.22
CA ASP A 51 21.09 11.55 -16.92
C ASP A 51 22.49 11.88 -16.38
N GLY A 52 23.31 12.58 -17.15
CA GLY A 52 24.71 12.83 -16.80
C GLY A 52 25.52 11.53 -16.63
N SER A 53 26.09 11.33 -15.44
CA SER A 53 26.85 10.11 -15.08
C SER A 53 25.96 8.94 -14.64
N LEU A 54 24.66 9.17 -14.46
CA LEU A 54 23.71 8.17 -13.99
C LEU A 54 23.08 7.42 -15.18
N THR A 55 23.04 6.09 -15.09
CA THR A 55 22.19 5.24 -15.92
C THR A 55 21.28 4.39 -15.04
N TRP A 56 20.11 4.01 -15.54
CA TRP A 56 19.21 3.14 -14.81
C TRP A 56 18.52 2.10 -15.71
N ASP A 57 18.28 0.94 -15.12
CA ASP A 57 17.42 -0.13 -15.63
C ASP A 57 16.70 -0.79 -14.45
N VAL A 58 15.44 -0.44 -14.25
CA VAL A 58 14.60 -0.97 -13.17
C VAL A 58 13.46 -1.76 -13.78
N VAL A 59 13.42 -3.07 -13.48
CA VAL A 59 12.33 -3.96 -13.90
C VAL A 59 11.15 -3.74 -12.97
N VAL A 60 9.98 -3.44 -13.52
CA VAL A 60 8.74 -3.24 -12.76
C VAL A 60 7.62 -4.16 -13.25
N PRO A 61 6.88 -4.84 -12.35
CA PRO A 61 5.72 -5.62 -12.71
C PRO A 61 4.62 -4.74 -13.29
N ARG A 62 4.00 -5.25 -14.36
CA ARG A 62 2.87 -4.66 -15.05
C ARG A 62 1.69 -5.63 -15.02
N ALA A 63 0.63 -5.18 -14.38
CA ALA A 63 -0.66 -5.84 -14.30
C ALA A 63 -1.52 -5.60 -15.54
N ALA A 64 -2.36 -6.60 -15.86
CA ALA A 64 -3.43 -6.51 -16.85
C ALA A 64 -4.60 -7.44 -16.44
N GLY A 65 -5.70 -7.41 -17.20
CA GLY A 65 -6.84 -8.32 -17.03
C GLY A 65 -7.87 -7.90 -15.99
N ALA A 66 -7.64 -6.80 -15.26
CA ALA A 66 -8.49 -6.32 -14.18
C ALA A 66 -8.70 -4.80 -14.25
N PRO A 67 -9.86 -4.27 -13.79
CA PRO A 67 -10.06 -2.82 -13.68
C PRO A 67 -9.03 -2.10 -12.79
N ILE A 68 -8.48 -2.79 -11.79
CA ILE A 68 -7.45 -2.26 -10.90
C ILE A 68 -6.08 -2.08 -11.57
N ALA A 69 -5.83 -2.76 -12.70
CA ALA A 69 -4.51 -2.87 -13.30
C ALA A 69 -3.88 -1.50 -13.60
N ASP A 70 -4.66 -0.53 -14.08
CA ASP A 70 -4.14 0.80 -14.40
C ASP A 70 -3.66 1.56 -13.17
N GLU A 71 -4.38 1.48 -12.05
CA GLU A 71 -3.98 2.13 -10.80
C GLU A 71 -2.76 1.44 -10.18
N LEU A 72 -2.72 0.11 -10.21
CA LEU A 72 -1.58 -0.67 -9.75
C LEU A 72 -0.32 -0.33 -10.56
N ASN A 73 -0.43 -0.31 -11.89
CA ASN A 73 0.66 0.07 -12.79
C ASN A 73 1.15 1.49 -12.54
N ARG A 74 0.23 2.45 -12.35
CA ARG A 74 0.59 3.84 -12.01
C ARG A 74 1.41 3.91 -10.73
N ARG A 75 1.01 3.20 -9.68
CA ARG A 75 1.69 3.26 -8.37
C ARG A 75 3.02 2.54 -8.34
N VAL A 76 3.09 1.35 -8.92
CA VAL A 76 4.36 0.60 -9.03
C VAL A 76 5.36 1.41 -9.85
N THR A 77 4.92 2.01 -10.97
CA THR A 77 5.79 2.86 -11.80
C THR A 77 6.20 4.13 -11.06
N ALA A 78 5.28 4.80 -10.36
CA ALA A 78 5.59 5.99 -9.57
C ALA A 78 6.62 5.68 -8.47
N SER A 79 6.46 4.57 -7.74
CA SER A 79 7.41 4.12 -6.72
C SER A 79 8.83 3.93 -7.28
N ALA A 80 8.95 3.29 -8.46
CA ALA A 80 10.25 3.15 -9.12
C ALA A 80 10.81 4.49 -9.62
N GLN A 81 9.94 5.36 -10.13
CA GLN A 81 10.34 6.69 -10.60
C GLN A 81 10.82 7.57 -9.43
N ASP A 82 10.21 7.48 -8.25
CA ASP A 82 10.62 8.23 -7.07
C ASP A 82 12.05 7.88 -6.64
N VAL A 83 12.42 6.59 -6.69
CA VAL A 83 13.80 6.15 -6.42
C VAL A 83 14.77 6.70 -7.47
N VAL A 84 14.42 6.63 -8.76
CA VAL A 84 15.23 7.17 -9.86
C VAL A 84 15.39 8.69 -9.72
N ASP A 85 14.31 9.41 -9.43
CA ASP A 85 14.33 10.87 -9.32
C ASP A 85 15.12 11.34 -8.09
N ALA A 86 15.07 10.62 -6.98
CA ALA A 86 15.92 10.87 -5.82
C ALA A 86 17.41 10.74 -6.16
N ALA A 87 17.79 9.71 -6.93
CA ALA A 87 19.16 9.54 -7.40
C ALA A 87 19.59 10.62 -8.41
N ARG A 88 18.69 10.98 -9.35
CA ARG A 88 18.92 12.04 -10.33
C ARG A 88 19.15 13.40 -9.68
N ALA A 89 18.41 13.69 -8.60
CA ALA A 89 18.52 14.95 -7.88
C ALA A 89 19.92 15.19 -7.27
N THR A 90 20.74 14.13 -7.11
CA THR A 90 22.09 14.24 -6.54
C THR A 90 23.20 14.28 -7.59
N VAL A 91 22.91 14.04 -8.87
CA VAL A 91 23.91 14.02 -9.96
C VAL A 91 24.56 15.39 -10.13
N GLN A 92 25.90 15.41 -10.12
CA GLN A 92 26.72 16.60 -10.37
C GLN A 92 27.62 16.41 -11.59
N ALA A 93 28.03 17.53 -12.19
CA ALA A 93 28.97 17.51 -13.30
C ALA A 93 30.34 16.98 -12.85
N GLY A 94 30.83 15.93 -13.53
CA GLY A 94 32.11 15.30 -13.21
C GLY A 94 32.02 14.14 -12.22
N ASP A 95 30.82 13.77 -11.77
CA ASP A 95 30.61 12.56 -10.97
C ASP A 95 31.09 11.31 -11.73
N PRO A 96 31.63 10.32 -11.02
CA PRO A 96 31.96 9.02 -11.60
C PRO A 96 30.69 8.33 -12.13
N PRO A 97 30.82 7.38 -13.08
CA PRO A 97 29.70 6.56 -13.54
C PRO A 97 28.93 5.93 -12.38
N ARG A 98 27.59 6.06 -12.43
CA ARG A 98 26.67 5.52 -11.43
C ARG A 98 25.55 4.77 -12.14
N THR A 99 25.16 3.63 -11.61
CA THR A 99 24.13 2.76 -12.19
C THR A 99 23.08 2.41 -11.15
N LEU A 100 21.81 2.55 -11.50
CA LEU A 100 20.70 1.96 -10.76
C LEU A 100 20.21 0.71 -11.47
N THR A 101 20.19 -0.41 -10.76
CA THR A 101 19.59 -1.65 -11.25
C THR A 101 18.57 -2.13 -10.23
N GLY A 102 17.35 -2.43 -10.65
CA GLY A 102 16.33 -2.85 -9.69
C GLY A 102 15.32 -3.85 -10.23
N GLN A 103 14.58 -4.46 -9.31
CA GLN A 103 13.54 -5.44 -9.59
C GLN A 103 12.34 -5.20 -8.67
N GLY A 104 11.17 -5.05 -9.28
CA GLY A 104 9.89 -5.16 -8.60
C GLY A 104 9.41 -6.61 -8.60
N THR A 105 8.91 -7.08 -7.46
CA THR A 105 8.40 -8.44 -7.26
C THR A 105 7.00 -8.38 -6.71
N VAL A 106 6.05 -9.04 -7.36
CA VAL A 106 4.69 -9.24 -6.82
C VAL A 106 4.79 -10.26 -5.68
N THR A 107 4.55 -9.84 -4.45
CA THR A 107 4.66 -10.72 -3.27
C THR A 107 3.33 -11.31 -2.86
N THR A 108 2.23 -10.59 -3.12
CA THR A 108 0.87 -11.00 -2.78
C THR A 108 -0.08 -10.55 -3.89
N ASP A 109 -0.92 -11.47 -4.35
CA ASP A 109 -2.03 -11.23 -5.26
C ASP A 109 -3.11 -12.25 -4.93
N ASP A 110 -3.92 -11.95 -3.90
CA ASP A 110 -4.90 -12.89 -3.32
C ASP A 110 -6.36 -12.48 -3.62
N GLY A 111 -6.55 -11.50 -4.52
CA GLY A 111 -7.85 -10.94 -4.87
C GLY A 111 -8.43 -9.95 -3.84
N ARG A 112 -7.85 -9.86 -2.64
CA ARG A 112 -8.13 -8.80 -1.66
C ARG A 112 -7.10 -7.69 -1.77
N THR A 113 -5.83 -8.07 -1.85
CA THR A 113 -4.70 -7.16 -2.03
C THR A 113 -3.79 -7.55 -3.17
N ALA A 114 -3.18 -6.54 -3.78
CA ALA A 114 -2.05 -6.70 -4.70
C ALA A 114 -0.86 -5.92 -4.14
N GLN A 115 0.28 -6.61 -3.98
CA GLN A 115 1.46 -6.11 -3.28
C GLN A 115 2.70 -6.30 -4.11
N VAL A 116 3.50 -5.24 -4.24
CA VAL A 116 4.78 -5.25 -4.97
C VAL A 116 5.87 -4.72 -4.05
N LEU A 117 6.96 -5.46 -3.91
CA LEU A 117 8.21 -4.99 -3.32
C LEU A 117 9.13 -4.55 -4.45
N LEU A 118 9.69 -3.36 -4.35
CA LEU A 118 10.73 -2.86 -5.23
C LEU A 118 12.05 -2.84 -4.47
N GLU A 119 13.09 -3.41 -5.07
CA GLU A 119 14.46 -3.31 -4.60
C GLU A 119 15.33 -2.71 -5.70
N VAL A 120 16.06 -1.63 -5.41
CA VAL A 120 16.93 -0.93 -6.35
C VAL A 120 18.31 -0.79 -5.76
N VAL A 121 19.30 -1.34 -6.46
CA VAL A 121 20.73 -1.27 -6.12
C VAL A 121 21.35 -0.09 -6.84
N ASP A 122 21.97 0.79 -6.08
CA ASP A 122 22.69 1.96 -6.53
C ASP A 122 24.20 1.73 -6.40
N SER A 123 24.88 1.64 -7.55
CA SER A 123 26.32 1.40 -7.62
C SER A 123 27.02 2.61 -8.23
N THR A 124 28.05 3.12 -7.57
CA THR A 124 28.88 4.21 -8.08
C THR A 124 30.31 3.72 -8.26
N GLU A 125 30.94 4.00 -9.40
CA GLU A 125 32.31 3.57 -9.66
C GLU A 125 33.27 4.15 -8.60
N GLY A 126 34.13 3.28 -8.05
CA GLY A 126 35.11 3.66 -7.04
C GLY A 126 34.60 3.64 -5.59
N THR A 127 33.31 3.36 -5.34
CA THR A 127 32.82 3.11 -3.97
C THR A 127 33.10 1.68 -3.53
N ALA A 128 33.15 1.45 -2.21
CA ALA A 128 33.48 0.14 -1.65
C ALA A 128 32.36 -0.90 -1.85
N HIS A 129 31.11 -0.45 -1.86
CA HIS A 129 29.92 -1.26 -2.04
C HIS A 129 28.77 -0.39 -2.58
N PRO A 130 27.75 -1.01 -3.20
CA PRO A 130 26.52 -0.32 -3.53
C PRO A 130 25.65 -0.07 -2.30
N THR A 131 24.63 0.76 -2.47
CA THR A 131 23.54 0.96 -1.51
C THR A 131 22.24 0.42 -2.10
N THR A 132 21.38 -0.18 -1.28
CA THR A 132 20.08 -0.67 -1.75
C THR A 132 18.94 0.15 -1.16
N THR A 133 18.03 0.60 -2.02
CA THR A 133 16.76 1.22 -1.64
C THR A 133 15.64 0.21 -1.82
N VAL A 134 14.75 0.13 -0.83
CA VAL A 134 13.52 -0.67 -0.92
C VAL A 134 12.29 0.20 -0.83
N ALA A 135 11.24 -0.20 -1.54
CA ALA A 135 9.94 0.46 -1.48
C ALA A 135 8.84 -0.58 -1.68
N SER A 136 7.65 -0.35 -1.13
CA SER A 136 6.51 -1.23 -1.32
C SER A 136 5.31 -0.49 -1.87
N THR A 137 4.49 -1.20 -2.64
CA THR A 137 3.18 -0.76 -3.09
C THR A 137 2.16 -1.80 -2.63
N VAL A 138 1.17 -1.41 -1.84
CA VAL A 138 0.09 -2.27 -1.34
C VAL A 138 -1.24 -1.64 -1.70
N LEU A 139 -2.07 -2.34 -2.47
CA LEU A 139 -3.40 -1.86 -2.88
C LEU A 139 -4.51 -2.81 -2.40
N ASP A 140 -5.64 -2.21 -2.02
CA ASP A 140 -6.94 -2.87 -1.95
C ASP A 140 -7.49 -3.05 -3.37
N VAL A 141 -7.68 -4.30 -3.78
CA VAL A 141 -8.14 -4.68 -5.11
C VAL A 141 -9.61 -4.28 -5.34
N GLN A 142 -10.45 -4.38 -4.31
CA GLN A 142 -11.89 -4.12 -4.42
C GLN A 142 -12.19 -2.61 -4.50
N ARG A 143 -11.47 -1.82 -3.70
CA ARG A 143 -11.70 -0.35 -3.62
C ARG A 143 -10.80 0.46 -4.54
N ALA A 144 -9.85 -0.19 -5.21
CA ALA A 144 -8.91 0.44 -6.10
C ALA A 144 -8.11 1.61 -5.50
N ARG A 145 -7.59 1.40 -4.29
CA ARG A 145 -6.86 2.41 -3.54
C ARG A 145 -5.64 1.82 -2.83
N PRO A 146 -4.61 2.64 -2.53
CA PRO A 146 -3.56 2.26 -1.61
C PRO A 146 -4.10 1.86 -0.25
N LEU A 147 -3.39 0.93 0.39
CA LEU A 147 -3.40 0.81 1.83
C LEU A 147 -2.16 1.54 2.34
N THR A 148 -2.35 2.72 2.93
CA THR A 148 -1.33 3.50 3.63
C THR A 148 -1.34 3.14 5.12
N LEU A 149 -0.28 3.46 5.85
CA LEU A 149 -0.12 3.03 7.24
C LEU A 149 -1.21 3.59 8.17
N ASP A 150 -1.78 4.76 7.86
CA ASP A 150 -2.94 5.36 8.55
C ASP A 150 -4.27 4.63 8.28
N LEU A 151 -4.36 3.87 7.18
CA LEU A 151 -5.48 2.95 6.93
C LEU A 151 -5.25 1.57 7.58
N VAL A 152 -3.99 1.19 7.76
CA VAL A 152 -3.60 -0.10 8.35
C VAL A 152 -3.76 -0.09 9.86
N PHE A 153 -3.19 0.92 10.54
CA PHE A 153 -3.12 0.99 11.99
C PHE A 153 -4.12 2.00 12.56
N THR A 154 -4.75 1.64 13.68
CA THR A 154 -5.70 2.54 14.37
C THR A 154 -5.03 3.82 14.88
N ASP A 155 -3.77 3.70 15.33
CA ASP A 155 -2.89 4.79 15.76
C ASP A 155 -1.46 4.42 15.31
N PRO A 156 -0.99 4.90 14.15
CA PRO A 156 0.29 4.45 13.60
C PRO A 156 1.50 4.73 14.51
N PRO A 157 1.70 5.94 15.08
CA PRO A 157 2.79 6.16 16.03
C PRO A 157 2.76 5.22 17.25
N ALA A 158 1.58 4.97 17.81
CA ALA A 158 1.45 4.04 18.94
C ALA A 158 1.70 2.58 18.53
N ALA A 159 1.29 2.19 17.31
CA ALA A 159 1.58 0.87 16.76
C ALA A 159 3.09 0.67 16.57
N PHE A 160 3.77 1.61 15.92
CA PHE A 160 5.23 1.53 15.71
C PHE A 160 6.01 1.49 17.01
N THR A 161 5.57 2.24 18.03
CA THR A 161 6.16 2.18 19.38
C THR A 161 6.04 0.78 19.99
N GLN A 162 4.93 0.08 19.75
CA GLN A 162 4.74 -1.30 20.24
C GLN A 162 5.50 -2.33 19.39
N LEU A 163 5.65 -2.10 18.10
CA LEU A 163 6.30 -3.01 17.16
C LEU A 163 7.83 -2.92 17.18
N ALA A 164 8.40 -1.75 17.52
CA ALA A 164 9.84 -1.56 17.60
C ALA A 164 10.57 -2.64 18.45
N PRO A 165 10.19 -2.91 19.71
CA PRO A 165 10.85 -3.96 20.49
C PRO A 165 10.66 -5.37 19.90
N VAL A 166 9.54 -5.63 19.23
CA VAL A 166 9.32 -6.91 18.52
C VAL A 166 10.33 -7.07 17.39
N VAL A 167 10.57 -6.01 16.61
CA VAL A 167 11.58 -5.99 15.55
C VAL A 167 12.99 -6.15 16.12
N GLU A 168 13.32 -5.48 17.24
CA GLU A 168 14.62 -5.63 17.90
C GLU A 168 14.87 -7.08 18.36
N ASP A 169 13.87 -7.73 18.96
CA ASP A 169 13.94 -9.13 19.39
C ASP A 169 14.13 -10.08 18.20
N LEU A 170 13.38 -9.87 17.11
CA LEU A 170 13.53 -10.63 15.86
C LEU A 170 14.93 -10.46 15.25
N ALA A 171 15.44 -9.24 15.23
CA ALA A 171 16.76 -8.91 14.71
C ALA A 171 17.86 -9.58 15.55
N ALA A 172 17.77 -9.51 16.87
CA ALA A 172 18.71 -10.17 17.77
C ALA A 172 18.67 -11.70 17.62
N ALA A 173 17.48 -12.30 17.45
CA ALA A 173 17.32 -13.73 17.23
C ALA A 173 17.96 -14.22 15.91
N GLN A 174 18.06 -13.35 14.92
CA GLN A 174 18.75 -13.62 13.65
C GLN A 174 20.26 -13.34 13.70
N GLY A 175 20.79 -12.87 14.83
CA GLY A 175 22.21 -12.51 14.98
C GLY A 175 22.56 -11.15 14.38
N GLU A 176 21.54 -10.31 14.12
CA GLU A 176 21.67 -9.00 13.49
C GLU A 176 21.09 -7.92 14.43
N PRO A 177 21.62 -7.74 15.65
CA PRO A 177 21.06 -6.76 16.58
C PRO A 177 20.99 -5.37 15.96
N VAL A 178 19.93 -4.63 16.29
CA VAL A 178 19.78 -3.23 15.89
C VAL A 178 20.84 -2.41 16.61
N THR A 179 21.64 -1.66 15.84
CA THR A 179 22.69 -0.78 16.39
C THR A 179 22.44 0.70 16.14
N THR A 180 21.40 1.01 15.35
CA THR A 180 20.89 2.36 15.09
C THR A 180 19.40 2.39 15.47
N PRO A 181 19.07 2.58 16.75
CA PRO A 181 17.69 2.54 17.23
C PRO A 181 16.84 3.68 16.65
N GLU A 182 17.46 4.76 16.16
CA GLU A 182 16.77 5.84 15.46
C GLU A 182 16.04 5.36 14.20
N GLY A 183 16.50 4.26 13.58
CA GLY A 183 15.83 3.64 12.45
C GLY A 183 14.47 3.00 12.78
N LEU A 184 14.12 2.88 14.06
CA LEU A 184 12.84 2.36 14.55
C LEU A 184 11.99 3.44 15.24
N THR A 185 12.35 4.73 15.18
CA THR A 185 11.47 5.78 15.75
C THR A 185 10.08 5.67 15.12
N PRO A 186 9.00 6.03 15.86
CA PRO A 186 7.61 5.87 15.42
C PRO A 186 7.19 6.94 14.39
N GLU A 187 7.98 7.04 13.33
CA GLU A 187 7.79 7.91 12.19
C GLU A 187 7.38 7.05 11.00
N GLU A 188 6.34 7.47 10.29
CA GLU A 188 5.80 6.69 9.17
C GLU A 188 6.87 6.32 8.12
N ALA A 189 7.81 7.23 7.85
CA ALA A 189 8.91 7.01 6.92
C ALA A 189 9.79 5.81 7.29
N ASN A 190 10.02 5.55 8.58
CA ASN A 190 10.83 4.43 9.04
C ASN A 190 10.16 3.07 8.83
N TRP A 191 8.82 3.07 8.72
CA TRP A 191 7.98 1.86 8.62
C TRP A 191 7.30 1.74 7.25
N ALA A 192 7.61 2.64 6.32
CA ALA A 192 6.90 2.84 5.05
C ALA A 192 6.98 1.64 4.10
N THR A 193 8.02 0.80 4.22
CA THR A 193 8.15 -0.40 3.39
C THR A 193 7.64 -1.62 4.16
N TRP A 194 6.44 -2.06 3.82
CA TRP A 194 5.77 -3.16 4.50
C TRP A 194 4.91 -3.98 3.54
N GLN A 195 4.69 -5.23 3.88
CA GLN A 195 3.87 -6.17 3.10
C GLN A 195 3.19 -7.17 4.04
N SER A 196 1.94 -7.53 3.78
CA SER A 196 1.30 -8.62 4.50
C SER A 196 1.56 -9.96 3.82
N GLY A 197 1.67 -11.01 4.63
CA GLY A 197 1.78 -12.40 4.17
C GLY A 197 1.12 -13.36 5.16
N PRO A 198 1.18 -14.68 4.89
CA PRO A 198 0.49 -15.68 5.71
C PRO A 198 0.92 -15.67 7.19
N GLU A 199 2.17 -15.34 7.47
CA GLU A 199 2.75 -15.40 8.83
C GLU A 199 2.60 -14.09 9.61
N GLY A 200 2.40 -12.96 8.93
CA GLY A 200 2.36 -11.65 9.58
C GLY A 200 2.51 -10.48 8.61
N ILE A 201 2.90 -9.33 9.15
CA ILE A 201 3.34 -8.17 8.36
C ILE A 201 4.86 -8.12 8.37
N ALA A 202 5.45 -8.17 7.18
CA ALA A 202 6.87 -7.98 6.98
C ALA A 202 7.18 -6.49 6.83
N PHE A 203 8.09 -5.98 7.66
CA PHE A 203 8.68 -4.66 7.50
C PHE A 203 10.08 -4.81 6.92
N SER A 204 10.36 -4.04 5.87
CA SER A 204 11.67 -3.95 5.24
C SER A 204 12.28 -2.58 5.54
N PHE A 205 13.54 -2.58 5.95
CA PHE A 205 14.25 -1.39 6.40
C PHE A 205 15.38 -1.07 5.42
N GLN A 206 15.57 0.20 5.10
CA GLN A 206 16.59 0.64 4.15
C GLN A 206 17.98 0.18 4.56
N ASP A 207 18.90 0.10 3.59
CA ASP A 207 20.31 -0.10 3.88
C ASP A 207 20.80 0.93 4.92
N TYR A 208 21.59 0.46 5.89
CA TYR A 208 22.04 1.21 7.08
C TYR A 208 20.97 1.69 8.08
N GLN A 209 19.66 1.56 7.81
CA GLN A 209 18.63 2.13 8.69
C GLN A 209 18.70 1.55 10.12
N LEU A 210 18.92 0.24 10.25
CA LEU A 210 19.03 -0.45 11.54
C LEU A 210 20.49 -0.71 11.96
N GLY A 211 21.43 -0.09 11.24
CA GLY A 211 22.87 -0.26 11.36
C GLY A 211 23.43 -1.34 10.44
N GLY A 212 24.74 -1.28 10.18
CA GLY A 212 25.42 -2.20 9.25
C GLY A 212 24.98 -2.06 7.79
N HIS A 213 25.71 -2.68 6.88
CA HIS A 213 25.35 -2.72 5.45
C HIS A 213 24.34 -3.85 5.19
N GLY A 214 23.39 -3.60 4.30
CA GLY A 214 22.37 -4.54 3.85
C GLY A 214 20.96 -4.12 4.24
N VAL A 215 20.01 -4.45 3.37
CA VAL A 215 18.56 -4.32 3.64
C VAL A 215 18.16 -5.36 4.67
N ARG A 216 17.35 -4.98 5.65
CA ARG A 216 16.85 -5.92 6.67
C ARG A 216 15.34 -6.11 6.53
N ARG A 217 14.85 -7.32 6.78
CA ARG A 217 13.42 -7.64 6.70
C ARG A 217 13.00 -8.51 7.88
N TYR A 218 11.97 -8.07 8.59
CA TYR A 218 11.45 -8.79 9.75
C TYR A 218 9.94 -8.99 9.63
N VAL A 219 9.49 -10.24 9.79
CA VAL A 219 8.08 -10.61 9.80
C VAL A 219 7.57 -10.52 11.22
N VAL A 220 6.74 -9.53 11.51
CA VAL A 220 6.03 -9.39 12.77
C VAL A 220 4.81 -10.32 12.73
N PRO A 221 4.71 -11.30 13.65
CA PRO A 221 3.60 -12.26 13.66
C PRO A 221 2.22 -11.61 13.81
N TRP A 222 1.19 -12.23 13.24
CA TRP A 222 -0.19 -11.72 13.32
C TRP A 222 -0.67 -11.46 14.75
N GLU A 223 -0.32 -12.31 15.71
CA GLU A 223 -0.67 -12.14 17.13
C GLU A 223 -0.19 -10.82 17.75
N GLN A 224 0.89 -10.24 17.23
CA GLN A 224 1.43 -8.95 17.68
C GLN A 224 0.81 -7.78 16.92
N VAL A 225 0.53 -7.96 15.62
CA VAL A 225 0.10 -6.86 14.75
C VAL A 225 -1.42 -6.70 14.71
N GLU A 226 -2.18 -7.79 14.76
CA GLU A 226 -3.63 -7.78 14.63
C GLU A 226 -4.33 -6.88 15.65
N PRO A 227 -3.95 -6.84 16.95
CA PRO A 227 -4.60 -5.95 17.92
C PRO A 227 -4.47 -4.46 17.57
N LEU A 228 -3.49 -4.09 16.74
CA LEU A 228 -3.17 -2.71 16.34
C LEU A 228 -3.90 -2.27 15.07
N LEU A 229 -4.40 -3.23 14.29
CA LEU A 229 -5.04 -2.97 13.00
C LEU A 229 -6.40 -2.29 13.14
N THR A 230 -6.73 -1.46 12.15
CA THR A 230 -8.12 -1.07 11.91
C THR A 230 -8.97 -2.31 11.58
N ALA A 231 -10.29 -2.21 11.77
CA ALA A 231 -11.18 -3.31 11.41
C ALA A 231 -11.10 -3.67 9.92
N GLU A 232 -11.01 -2.66 9.06
CA GLU A 232 -10.87 -2.83 7.61
C GLU A 232 -9.53 -3.51 7.24
N ALA A 233 -8.42 -3.07 7.83
CA ALA A 233 -7.11 -3.66 7.56
C ALA A 233 -7.04 -5.12 8.02
N ARG A 234 -7.67 -5.46 9.16
CA ARG A 234 -7.74 -6.86 9.60
C ARG A 234 -8.48 -7.75 8.59
N GLU A 235 -9.61 -7.28 8.06
CA GLU A 235 -10.37 -8.03 7.04
C GLU A 235 -9.58 -8.22 5.73
N LEU A 236 -8.84 -7.19 5.31
CA LEU A 236 -8.08 -7.19 4.06
C LEU A 236 -6.77 -7.98 4.16
N LEU A 237 -6.04 -7.85 5.26
CA LEU A 237 -4.64 -8.27 5.36
C LEU A 237 -4.45 -9.58 6.12
N ALA A 238 -5.21 -9.81 7.20
CA ALA A 238 -5.04 -11.01 8.00
C ALA A 238 -5.52 -12.24 7.22
N PRO A 239 -4.93 -13.42 7.43
CA PRO A 239 -5.44 -14.68 6.90
C PRO A 239 -6.88 -14.89 7.36
N ALA A 240 -7.70 -15.46 6.46
CA ALA A 240 -9.09 -15.81 6.75
C ALA A 240 -9.20 -17.05 7.65
#